data_AF-A0A085ER27-F1
#
_entry.id   AF-A0A085ER27-F1
#
_cell.length_a   1.000
_cell.length_b   1.000
_cell.length_c   1.000
_cell.angle_alpha   90.00
_cell.angle_beta   90.00
_cell.angle_gamma   90.00
#
_symmetry.space_group_name_H-M   'P 1'
#
loop_
_entity.id
_entity.type
_entity.pdbx_description
1 polymer ?
#
loop_
_entity_poly.entity_id
_entity_poly.type
_entity_poly.pdbx_seq_one_letter_code
_entity_poly.pdbx_strand_id
1 'polypeptide(L)' 'METYDPHKNKTEVRQGNPRKMNMRVLVISLIGIVILFAIIYLVFAMSQPNPT' A
#
# COMPACT_ATOMS: atom_id res chain seq x y z
N MET A 1 -14.43 32.09 -6.53
CA MET A 1 -13.37 31.15 -6.10
C MET A 1 -12.12 31.97 -5.94
N GLU A 2 -11.43 31.90 -4.80
CA GLU A 2 -10.07 32.46 -4.74
C GLU A 2 -9.21 31.70 -5.76
N THR A 3 -8.76 32.43 -6.77
CA THR A 3 -8.15 31.87 -7.98
C THR A 3 -6.73 31.35 -7.72
N TYR A 4 -6.16 31.69 -6.57
CA TYR A 4 -4.80 31.33 -6.20
C TYR A 4 -4.66 31.31 -4.68
N ASP A 5 -4.23 30.17 -4.16
CA ASP A 5 -3.82 30.01 -2.77
C ASP A 5 -2.29 29.85 -2.75
N PRO A 6 -1.55 30.89 -2.31
CA PRO A 6 -0.08 30.92 -2.34
C PRO A 6 0.56 29.98 -1.33
N HIS A 7 -0.21 29.50 -0.35
CA HIS A 7 0.28 28.64 0.72
C HIS A 7 0.16 27.14 0.39
N LYS A 8 -0.56 26.77 -0.68
CA LYS A 8 -0.61 25.38 -1.12
C LYS A 8 0.70 24.94 -1.77
N ASN A 9 1.18 23.77 -1.37
CA ASN A 9 2.28 23.16 -2.10
C ASN A 9 1.81 22.77 -3.51
N LYS A 10 2.71 22.82 -4.49
CA LYS A 10 2.42 22.56 -5.91
C LYS A 10 1.68 21.22 -6.13
N THR A 11 1.87 20.27 -5.21
CA THR A 11 1.26 18.94 -5.18
C THR A 11 -0.24 18.96 -4.87
N GLU A 12 -0.68 19.86 -3.99
CA GLU A 12 -2.05 19.93 -3.45
C GLU A 12 -3.01 20.75 -4.30
N VAL A 13 -2.54 21.78 -4.98
CA VAL A 13 -3.37 22.51 -5.97
C VAL A 13 -3.74 21.60 -7.16
N ARG A 14 -2.95 20.55 -7.41
CA ARG A 14 -3.03 19.68 -8.60
C ARG A 14 -3.63 18.29 -8.37
N GLN A 15 -3.71 17.79 -7.14
CA GLN A 15 -4.17 16.43 -6.87
C GLN A 15 -5.66 16.38 -6.53
N GLY A 16 -6.49 16.62 -7.55
CA GLY A 16 -7.87 16.11 -7.66
C GLY A 16 -7.88 14.82 -8.49
N ASN A 17 -7.19 13.76 -8.05
CA ASN A 17 -7.13 12.51 -8.81
C ASN A 17 -7.45 11.27 -7.95
N PRO A 18 -8.74 10.85 -7.90
CA PRO A 18 -9.16 9.68 -7.12
C PRO A 18 -8.42 8.39 -7.51
N ARG A 19 -7.90 8.28 -8.74
CA ARG A 19 -7.16 7.09 -9.18
C ARG A 19 -5.80 6.97 -8.48
N LYS A 20 -5.11 8.07 -8.20
CA LYS A 20 -3.82 8.02 -7.48
C LYS A 20 -4.00 7.60 -6.02
N MET A 21 -5.12 7.96 -5.41
CA MET A 21 -5.46 7.52 -4.06
C MET A 21 -5.85 6.03 -4.05
N ASN A 22 -6.69 5.60 -4.99
CA ASN A 22 -7.07 4.19 -5.13
C ASN A 22 -5.86 3.29 -5.44
N MET A 23 -4.93 3.75 -6.27
CA MET A 23 -3.69 3.01 -6.55
C MET A 23 -2.79 2.91 -5.32
N ARG A 24 -2.68 3.95 -4.49
CA ARG A 24 -1.93 3.87 -3.23
C ARG A 24 -2.55 2.85 -2.28
N VAL A 25 -3.88 2.86 -2.14
CA VAL A 25 -4.62 1.91 -1.30
C VAL A 25 -4.43 0.48 -1.82
N LEU A 26 -4.56 0.27 -3.14
CA LEU A 26 -4.38 -1.04 -3.78
C LEU A 26 -2.98 -1.60 -3.57
N VAL A 27 -1.94 -0.77 -3.74
CA VAL A 27 -0.55 -1.21 -3.58
C VAL A 27 -0.26 -1.54 -2.11
N ILE A 28 -0.71 -0.72 -1.17
CA ILE A 28 -0.51 -0.96 0.26
C ILE A 28 -1.24 -2.23 0.70
N SER A 29 -2.48 -2.44 0.26
CA SER A 29 -3.26 -3.64 0.61
C SER A 29 -2.66 -4.91 0.00
N LEU A 30 -2.19 -4.85 -1.25
CA LEU A 30 -1.51 -5.97 -1.89
C LEU A 30 -0.22 -6.35 -1.15
N ILE A 31 0.60 -5.37 -0.77
CA ILE A 31 1.81 -5.61 0.03
C ILE A 31 1.45 -6.30 1.36
N GLY A 32 0.40 -5.83 2.05
CA GLY A 32 -0.06 -6.45 3.29
C GLY A 32 -0.44 -7.93 3.12
N ILE A 33 -1.17 -8.26 2.05
CA ILE A 33 -1.54 -9.65 1.74
C ILE A 33 -0.29 -10.49 1.46
N VAL A 34 0.64 -10.01 0.65
CA VAL A 34 1.89 -10.73 0.33
C VAL A 34 2.70 -11.01 1.61
N ILE A 35 2.84 -10.00 2.48
CA ILE A 35 3.55 -10.16 3.76
C ILE A 35 2.86 -11.19 4.66
N LEU A 36 1.53 -11.14 4.74
CA LEU A 36 0.75 -12.12 5.52
C LEU A 36 1.02 -13.55 5.05
N PHE A 37 0.95 -13.80 3.74
CA PHE A 37 1.22 -15.12 3.18
C PHE A 37 2.68 -15.56 3.38
N ALA A 38 3.64 -14.64 3.27
CA ALA A 38 5.04 -14.94 3.54
C ALA A 38 5.25 -15.40 4.99
N ILE A 39 4.61 -14.73 5.96
CA ILE A 39 4.67 -15.12 7.38
C ILE A 39 4.04 -16.50 7.58
N ILE A 40 2.84 -16.73 7.04
CA ILE A 40 2.16 -18.03 7.13
C ILE A 40 3.04 -19.14 6.55
N TYR A 41 3.64 -18.92 5.38
CA TYR A 41 4.51 -19.88 4.72
C TYR A 41 5.77 -20.17 5.55
N LEU A 42 6.40 -19.16 6.12
CA LEU A 42 7.58 -19.33 6.98
C LEU A 42 7.24 -20.14 8.24
N VAL A 43 6.14 -19.81 8.92
CA VAL A 43 5.69 -20.56 10.11
C VAL A 43 5.38 -22.00 9.73
N PHE A 44 4.68 -22.22 8.62
CA PHE A 44 4.41 -23.56 8.11
C PHE A 44 5.70 -24.34 7.86
N ALA A 45 6.64 -23.77 7.10
CA ALA A 45 7.90 -24.42 6.76
C ALA A 45 8.75 -24.77 7.99
N MET A 46 8.75 -23.92 9.03
CA MET A 46 9.45 -24.20 10.29
C MET A 46 8.73 -25.23 11.18
N SER A 47 7.43 -25.39 11.01
CA SER A 47 6.60 -26.30 11.82
C SER A 47 6.48 -27.71 11.21
N GLN A 48 6.93 -27.89 9.96
CA GLN A 48 6.95 -29.21 9.34
C GLN A 48 8.08 -30.05 9.95
N PRO A 49 7.79 -31.22 10.53
CA PRO A 49 8.84 -32.15 10.95
C PRO A 49 9.63 -32.59 9.70
N ASN A 50 10.95 -32.78 9.86
CA ASN A 50 11.78 -33.23 8.76
C ASN A 50 11.23 -34.58 8.25
N PRO A 51 10.84 -34.69 6.97
CA PRO A 51 10.32 -35.94 6.45
C PRO A 51 11.41 -37.01 6.59
N THR A 52 11.03 -38.13 7.21
CA THR A 52 11.85 -39.34 7.36
C THR A 52 11.61 -40.30 6.21
#